data_AF-A0A2D5H9S1-F1
#
_entry.id   AF-A0A2D5H9S1-F1
#
_cell.length_a   1.000
_cell.length_b   1.000
_cell.length_c   1.000
_cell.angle_alpha   90.00
_cell.angle_beta   90.00
_cell.angle_gamma   90.00
#
_symmetry.space_group_name_H-M   'P 1'
#
loop_
_entity.id
_entity.type
_entity.pdbx_description
1 polymer ?
#
loop_
_entity_poly.entity_id
_entity_poly.type
_entity_poly.pdbx_seq_one_letter_code
_entity_poly.pdbx_strand_id
1 'polypeptide(L)'
;MPETTLWKCLRVLEARRAFATYVIYAYIGVSAFKILQVFGLMAGQLNYEDTGNLDALNMVGLVVGLLNWFLQIAATIPIVMWIYRAHANLVAMKCPDLKYSPGWAVGWYFIPIANLIEPFRAMRELWRRSHSLESGAVRDAPEMAPWWTTFIAANTLSFITAFSPAHDKQDLFGLLSLALCIASAWCLLQIINKVTQAQSDLLSARHTFA
;
A
#
# COMPACT_ATOMS: atom_id res chain seq x y z
N MET A 1 -22.42 22.18 3.09
CA MET A 1 -21.47 21.68 4.11
C MET A 1 -20.77 22.90 4.69
N PRO A 2 -20.71 23.10 6.00
CA PRO A 2 -20.07 24.29 6.58
C PRO A 2 -18.57 24.33 6.24
N GLU A 3 -18.00 25.49 5.91
CA GLU A 3 -16.59 25.65 5.53
C GLU A 3 -15.62 25.03 6.54
N THR A 4 -15.90 25.20 7.84
CA THR A 4 -15.10 24.64 8.94
C THR A 4 -14.99 23.11 8.88
N THR A 5 -16.03 22.45 8.35
CA THR A 5 -16.06 20.99 8.20
C THR A 5 -15.23 20.55 6.99
N LEU A 6 -15.20 21.36 5.92
CA LEU A 6 -14.45 21.09 4.69
C LEU A 6 -12.93 21.15 4.92
N TRP A 7 -12.44 22.21 5.59
CA TRP A 7 -11.03 22.35 5.96
C TRP A 7 -10.53 21.25 6.89
N LYS A 8 -11.40 20.75 7.77
CA LYS A 8 -11.11 19.58 8.60
C LYS A 8 -11.06 18.29 7.77
N CYS A 9 -11.81 18.20 6.68
CA CYS A 9 -11.73 17.07 5.74
C CYS A 9 -10.42 17.03 4.97
N LEU A 10 -10.02 18.16 4.41
CA LEU A 10 -8.79 18.27 3.63
C LEU A 10 -7.55 17.95 4.47
N ARG A 11 -7.36 18.64 5.61
CA ARG A 11 -6.20 18.43 6.49
C ARG A 11 -6.07 16.99 6.96
N VAL A 12 -7.18 16.33 7.28
CA VAL A 12 -7.15 14.92 7.72
C VAL A 12 -6.79 13.99 6.57
N LEU A 13 -7.24 14.25 5.34
CA LEU A 13 -6.87 13.46 4.17
C LEU A 13 -5.37 13.59 3.88
N GLU A 14 -4.85 14.81 3.86
CA GLU A 14 -3.43 15.09 3.62
C GLU A 14 -2.53 14.51 4.71
N ALA A 15 -2.90 14.65 5.99
CA ALA A 15 -2.15 14.07 7.10
C ALA A 15 -2.08 12.54 6.99
N ARG A 16 -3.20 11.87 6.64
CA ARG A 16 -3.24 10.41 6.44
C ARG A 16 -2.42 9.98 5.23
N ARG A 17 -2.47 10.73 4.12
CA ARG A 17 -1.59 10.53 2.96
C ARG A 17 -0.12 10.63 3.37
N ALA A 18 0.28 11.73 4.01
CA ALA A 18 1.67 11.97 4.38
C ALA A 18 2.20 10.85 5.27
N PHE A 19 1.41 10.43 6.26
CA PHE A 19 1.80 9.33 7.13
C PHE A 19 1.93 8.00 6.35
N ALA A 20 0.99 7.67 5.45
CA ALA A 20 1.11 6.50 4.58
C ALA A 20 2.36 6.57 3.70
N THR A 21 2.66 7.74 3.13
CA THR A 21 3.86 7.98 2.31
C THR A 21 5.14 7.70 3.07
N TYR A 22 5.30 8.25 4.29
CA TYR A 22 6.50 8.02 5.09
C TYR A 22 6.71 6.54 5.43
N VAL A 23 5.65 5.85 5.84
CA VAL A 23 5.73 4.43 6.18
C VAL A 23 6.03 3.57 4.95
N ILE A 24 5.44 3.88 3.78
CA ILE A 24 5.74 3.18 2.53
C ILE A 24 7.21 3.40 2.10
N TYR A 25 7.74 4.62 2.21
CA TYR A 25 9.16 4.86 1.90
C TYR A 25 10.10 4.13 2.87
N ALA A 26 9.79 4.12 4.17
CA ALA A 26 10.55 3.35 5.14
C ALA A 26 10.52 1.85 4.81
N TYR A 27 9.34 1.31 4.48
CA TYR A 27 9.20 -0.08 4.05
C TYR A 27 10.03 -0.40 2.80
N ILE A 28 9.97 0.45 1.76
CA ILE A 28 10.75 0.27 0.53
C ILE A 28 12.25 0.31 0.83
N GLY A 29 12.71 1.26 1.65
CA GLY A 29 14.12 1.38 2.02
C GLY A 29 14.66 0.15 2.76
N VAL A 30 13.93 -0.33 3.78
CA VAL A 30 14.31 -1.55 4.51
C VAL A 30 14.22 -2.79 3.62
N SER A 31 13.23 -2.87 2.73
CA SER A 31 13.10 -3.97 1.77
C SER A 31 14.27 -3.99 0.78
N ALA A 32 14.68 -2.85 0.25
CA ALA A 32 15.83 -2.74 -0.65
C ALA A 32 17.13 -3.16 0.05
N PHE A 33 17.33 -2.75 1.31
CA PHE A 33 18.48 -3.20 2.11
C PHE A 33 18.48 -4.72 2.29
N LYS A 34 17.33 -5.32 2.62
CA LYS A 34 17.18 -6.77 2.73
C LYS A 34 17.49 -7.51 1.42
N ILE A 35 17.07 -6.97 0.26
CA ILE A 35 17.42 -7.53 -1.06
C ILE A 35 18.94 -7.56 -1.24
N LEU A 36 19.64 -6.46 -0.91
CA LEU A 36 21.10 -6.39 -1.02
C LEU A 36 21.80 -7.41 -0.12
N GLN A 37 21.32 -7.61 1.11
CA GLN A 37 21.87 -8.60 2.02
C GLN A 37 21.70 -10.03 1.46
N VAL A 38 20.49 -10.39 1.02
CA VAL A 38 20.23 -11.73 0.47
C VAL A 38 21.04 -11.95 -0.81
N PHE A 39 21.17 -10.93 -1.67
CA PHE A 39 22.03 -11.02 -2.85
C PHE A 39 23.51 -11.22 -2.48
N GLY A 40 24.01 -10.52 -1.46
CA GLY A 40 25.36 -10.69 -0.95
C GLY A 40 25.63 -12.11 -0.41
N LEU A 41 24.63 -12.70 0.26
CA LEU A 41 24.67 -14.11 0.70
C LEU A 41 24.73 -15.07 -0.50
N MET A 42 23.84 -14.88 -1.49
CA MET A 42 23.82 -15.73 -2.69
C MET A 42 25.09 -15.60 -3.55
N ALA A 43 25.72 -14.44 -3.56
CA ALA A 43 26.97 -14.18 -4.27
C ALA A 43 28.22 -14.66 -3.50
N GLY A 44 28.05 -15.28 -2.32
CA GLY A 44 29.14 -15.74 -1.45
C GLY A 44 29.99 -14.61 -0.87
N GLN A 45 29.54 -13.35 -0.98
CA GLN A 45 30.22 -12.18 -0.43
C GLN A 45 29.96 -12.03 1.07
N LEU A 46 28.80 -12.53 1.52
CA LEU A 46 28.41 -12.65 2.90
C LEU A 46 28.27 -14.14 3.20
N ASN A 47 28.74 -14.59 4.36
CA ASN A 47 28.61 -15.97 4.81
C ASN A 47 28.03 -15.96 6.21
N TYR A 48 26.88 -16.61 6.39
CA TYR A 48 26.35 -16.92 7.71
C TYR A 48 27.27 -17.99 8.29
N GLU A 49 28.08 -17.68 9.30
CA GLU A 49 28.86 -18.72 9.96
C GLU A 49 27.87 -19.61 10.75
N ASP A 50 27.76 -20.88 10.37
CA ASP A 50 26.92 -21.86 11.07
C ASP A 50 27.62 -22.35 12.36
N THR A 51 28.03 -21.40 13.20
CA THR A 51 28.79 -21.63 14.43
C THR A 51 27.87 -21.83 15.65
N GLY A 52 26.54 -21.83 15.46
CA GLY A 52 25.57 -21.86 16.55
C GLY A 52 25.50 -20.57 17.38
N ASN A 53 26.28 -19.54 17.02
CA ASN A 53 26.28 -18.22 17.64
C ASN A 53 25.49 -17.19 16.82
N LEU A 54 24.87 -16.23 17.50
CA LEU A 54 24.39 -15.00 16.89
C LEU A 54 25.61 -14.11 16.61
N ASP A 55 26.30 -14.33 15.50
CA ASP A 55 27.27 -13.36 15.02
C ASP A 55 26.58 -12.05 14.58
N ALA A 56 27.36 -10.99 14.34
CA ALA A 56 26.80 -9.69 14.00
C ALA A 56 25.98 -9.71 12.69
N LEU A 57 26.38 -10.50 11.69
CA LEU A 57 25.69 -10.58 10.40
C LEU A 57 24.32 -11.24 10.56
N ASN A 58 24.28 -12.32 11.34
CA ASN A 58 23.11 -13.10 11.70
C ASN A 58 22.08 -12.22 12.44
N MET A 59 22.58 -11.45 13.39
CA MET A 59 21.77 -10.52 14.17
C MET A 59 21.18 -9.40 13.31
N VAL A 60 21.97 -8.83 12.38
CA VAL A 60 21.48 -7.80 11.45
C VAL A 60 20.40 -8.36 10.53
N GLY A 61 20.59 -9.57 9.97
CA GLY A 61 19.59 -10.22 9.12
C GLY A 61 18.25 -10.43 9.84
N LEU A 62 18.29 -10.90 11.10
CA LEU A 62 17.11 -11.07 11.95
C LEU A 62 16.42 -9.73 12.22
N VAL A 63 17.18 -8.71 12.66
CA VAL A 63 16.63 -7.38 12.99
C VAL A 63 15.98 -6.73 11.77
N VAL A 64 16.62 -6.80 10.61
CA VAL A 64 16.07 -6.29 9.34
C VAL A 64 14.81 -7.05 8.95
N GLY A 65 14.81 -8.38 9.10
CA GLY A 65 13.65 -9.23 8.83
C GLY A 65 12.44 -8.86 9.68
N LEU A 66 12.64 -8.69 11.00
CA LEU A 66 11.59 -8.28 11.93
C LEU A 66 11.13 -6.85 11.63
N LEU A 67 12.06 -5.90 11.43
CA LEU A 67 11.73 -4.53 11.09
C LEU A 67 10.88 -4.43 9.83
N ASN A 68 11.22 -5.22 8.80
CA ASN A 68 10.44 -5.28 7.56
C ASN A 68 9.00 -5.77 7.81
N TRP A 69 8.84 -6.84 8.59
CA TRP A 69 7.54 -7.37 9.01
C TRP A 69 6.71 -6.33 9.79
N PHE A 70 7.32 -5.67 10.78
CA PHE A 70 6.65 -4.62 11.55
C PHE A 70 6.27 -3.42 10.70
N LEU A 71 7.12 -2.98 9.78
CA LEU A 71 6.81 -1.89 8.85
C LEU A 71 5.65 -2.25 7.91
N GLN A 72 5.58 -3.51 7.46
CA GLN A 72 4.47 -3.99 6.63
C GLN A 72 3.13 -3.91 7.38
N ILE A 73 3.08 -4.36 8.64
CA ILE A 73 1.90 -4.27 9.50
C ILE A 73 1.57 -2.80 9.82
N ALA A 74 2.59 -2.01 10.16
CA ALA A 74 2.44 -0.59 10.48
C ALA A 74 1.92 0.21 9.29
N ALA A 75 2.22 -0.18 8.04
CA ALA A 75 1.71 0.46 6.82
C ALA A 75 0.20 0.25 6.64
N THR A 76 -0.35 -0.88 7.09
CA THR A 76 -1.79 -1.19 6.95
C THR A 76 -2.66 -0.11 7.58
N ILE A 77 -2.28 0.35 8.78
CA ILE A 77 -3.05 1.30 9.58
C ILE A 77 -3.30 2.64 8.87
N PRO A 78 -2.27 3.40 8.43
CA PRO A 78 -2.47 4.66 7.71
C PRO A 78 -3.14 4.47 6.35
N ILE A 79 -2.84 3.38 5.63
CA ILE A 79 -3.46 3.09 4.34
C ILE A 79 -4.97 2.89 4.52
N VAL A 80 -5.39 2.06 5.48
CA VAL A 80 -6.81 1.82 5.78
C VAL A 80 -7.50 3.10 6.23
N MET A 81 -6.88 3.89 7.11
CA MET A 81 -7.43 5.18 7.53
C MET A 81 -7.58 6.15 6.36
N TRP A 82 -6.63 6.15 5.42
CA TRP A 82 -6.70 6.95 4.20
C TRP A 82 -7.84 6.47 3.29
N ILE A 83 -7.96 5.16 3.03
CA ILE A 83 -9.05 4.57 2.22
C ILE A 83 -10.41 4.98 2.78
N TYR A 84 -10.62 4.81 4.09
CA TYR A 84 -11.85 5.23 4.76
C TYR A 84 -12.12 6.72 4.54
N ARG A 85 -11.10 7.57 4.74
CA ARG A 85 -11.27 9.02 4.61
C ARG A 85 -11.62 9.43 3.18
N ALA A 86 -10.90 8.88 2.21
CA ALA A 86 -11.07 9.20 0.81
C ALA A 86 -12.48 8.82 0.31
N HIS A 87 -13.03 7.68 0.76
CA HIS A 87 -14.42 7.32 0.48
C HIS A 87 -15.41 8.21 1.24
N ALA A 88 -15.14 8.52 2.52
CA ALA A 88 -16.01 9.41 3.30
C ALA A 88 -16.10 10.81 2.67
N ASN A 89 -15.04 11.28 2.02
CA ASN A 89 -15.05 12.53 1.27
C ASN A 89 -15.97 12.44 0.04
N LEU A 90 -15.96 11.33 -0.72
CA LEU A 90 -16.89 11.14 -1.83
C LEU A 90 -18.35 11.21 -1.37
N VAL A 91 -18.66 10.59 -0.22
CA VAL A 91 -20.01 10.66 0.38
C VAL A 91 -20.35 12.10 0.80
N ALA A 92 -19.44 12.80 1.48
CA ALA A 92 -19.64 14.19 1.91
C ALA A 92 -19.83 15.15 0.73
N MET A 93 -19.18 14.88 -0.40
CA MET A 93 -19.33 15.63 -1.65
C MET A 93 -20.60 15.29 -2.42
N LYS A 94 -21.44 14.38 -1.91
CA LYS A 94 -22.66 13.86 -2.55
C LYS A 94 -22.38 13.28 -3.94
N CYS A 95 -21.27 12.55 -4.09
CA CYS A 95 -20.95 11.88 -5.34
C CYS A 95 -22.06 10.85 -5.66
N PRO A 96 -22.68 10.89 -6.86
CA PRO A 96 -23.73 9.96 -7.21
C PRO A 96 -23.18 8.53 -7.43
N ASP A 97 -24.05 7.54 -7.26
CA ASP A 97 -23.82 6.13 -7.64
C ASP A 97 -22.57 5.48 -6.98
N LEU A 98 -22.34 5.76 -5.70
CA LEU A 98 -21.35 5.04 -4.90
C LEU A 98 -21.87 3.65 -4.51
N LYS A 99 -21.12 2.60 -4.82
CA LYS A 99 -21.44 1.22 -4.42
C LYS A 99 -20.81 0.87 -3.07
N TYR A 100 -19.69 1.49 -2.74
CA TYR A 100 -18.96 1.19 -1.50
C TYR A 100 -19.16 2.29 -0.47
N SER A 101 -19.64 1.89 0.71
CA SER A 101 -19.56 2.76 1.90
C SER A 101 -18.12 2.86 2.41
N PRO A 102 -17.73 3.93 3.12
CA PRO A 102 -16.38 4.07 3.66
C PRO A 102 -15.94 2.91 4.56
N GLY A 103 -16.87 2.37 5.35
CA GLY A 103 -16.63 1.21 6.22
C GLY A 103 -16.39 -0.06 5.41
N TRP A 104 -17.25 -0.35 4.43
CA TRP A 104 -17.11 -1.55 3.59
C TRP A 104 -15.90 -1.49 2.65
N ALA A 105 -15.51 -0.30 2.17
CA ALA A 105 -14.27 -0.11 1.41
C ALA A 105 -13.02 -0.60 2.15
N VAL A 106 -13.07 -0.59 3.49
CA VAL A 106 -12.03 -1.15 4.37
C VAL A 106 -12.36 -2.59 4.79
N GLY A 107 -13.62 -2.87 5.14
CA GLY A 107 -14.06 -4.16 5.68
C GLY A 107 -13.74 -5.34 4.76
N TRP A 108 -13.77 -5.14 3.44
CA TRP A 108 -13.46 -6.19 2.47
C TRP A 108 -12.03 -6.73 2.54
N TYR A 109 -11.07 -5.97 3.09
CA TYR A 109 -9.71 -6.47 3.28
C TYR A 109 -9.61 -7.58 4.33
N PHE A 110 -10.60 -7.69 5.23
CA PHE A 110 -10.59 -8.64 6.35
C PHE A 110 -11.38 -9.92 6.06
N ILE A 111 -12.02 -10.02 4.89
CA ILE A 111 -12.82 -11.19 4.50
C ILE A 111 -12.00 -11.98 3.46
N PRO A 112 -11.45 -13.17 3.79
CA PRO A 112 -10.40 -13.82 2.99
C PRO A 112 -10.73 -13.99 1.50
N ILE A 113 -11.94 -14.45 1.16
CA ILE A 113 -12.34 -14.68 -0.23
C ILE A 113 -12.63 -13.36 -0.94
N ALA A 114 -13.34 -12.44 -0.27
CA ALA A 114 -13.67 -11.14 -0.84
C ALA A 114 -12.44 -10.24 -1.01
N ASN A 115 -11.43 -10.39 -0.15
CA ASN A 115 -10.17 -9.66 -0.17
C ASN A 115 -9.40 -9.83 -1.47
N LEU A 116 -9.69 -10.84 -2.29
CA LEU A 116 -9.06 -11.02 -3.61
C LEU A 116 -9.60 -10.08 -4.68
N ILE A 117 -10.82 -9.55 -4.51
CA ILE A 117 -11.55 -8.85 -5.59
C ILE A 117 -12.16 -7.52 -5.12
N GLU A 118 -12.84 -7.52 -3.97
CA GLU A 118 -13.61 -6.37 -3.50
C GLU A 118 -12.75 -5.14 -3.18
N PRO A 119 -11.57 -5.26 -2.55
CA PRO A 119 -10.68 -4.11 -2.35
C PRO A 119 -10.26 -3.42 -3.65
N PHE A 120 -9.96 -4.21 -4.69
CA PHE A 120 -9.63 -3.69 -6.02
C PHE A 120 -10.81 -2.92 -6.63
N ARG A 121 -12.03 -3.47 -6.52
CA ARG A 121 -13.23 -2.81 -7.01
C ARG A 121 -13.53 -1.50 -6.28
N ALA A 122 -13.40 -1.49 -4.95
CA ALA A 122 -13.56 -0.30 -4.12
C ALA A 122 -12.54 0.79 -4.48
N MET A 123 -11.25 0.43 -4.59
CA MET A 123 -10.19 1.37 -4.97
C MET A 123 -10.37 1.90 -6.41
N ARG A 124 -10.85 1.07 -7.32
CA ARG A 124 -11.17 1.50 -8.70
C ARG A 124 -12.36 2.46 -8.74
N GLU A 125 -13.39 2.23 -7.92
CA GLU A 125 -14.50 3.18 -7.75
C GLU A 125 -13.98 4.50 -7.19
N LEU A 126 -13.19 4.44 -6.11
CA LEU A 126 -12.58 5.61 -5.48
C LEU A 126 -11.78 6.45 -6.48
N TRP A 127 -10.93 5.80 -7.27
CA TRP A 127 -10.16 6.47 -8.32
C TRP A 127 -11.06 7.17 -9.33
N ARG A 128 -12.00 6.43 -9.93
CA ARG A 128 -12.86 6.93 -11.01
C ARG A 128 -13.68 8.13 -10.53
N ARG A 129 -14.29 8.02 -9.35
CA ARG A 129 -15.14 9.07 -8.78
C ARG A 129 -14.34 10.30 -8.37
N SER A 130 -13.13 10.13 -7.85
CA SER A 130 -12.29 11.27 -7.48
C SER A 130 -11.85 12.09 -8.70
N HIS A 131 -11.45 11.43 -9.79
CA HIS A 131 -10.99 12.11 -11.00
C HIS A 131 -12.14 12.58 -11.92
N SER A 132 -13.30 11.91 -11.91
CA SER A 132 -14.46 12.35 -12.67
C SER A 132 -15.08 13.62 -12.08
N LEU A 133 -15.03 13.78 -10.76
CA LEU A 133 -15.52 15.01 -10.12
C LEU A 133 -14.60 16.21 -10.39
N GLU A 134 -13.29 15.97 -10.54
CA GLU A 134 -12.30 17.01 -10.89
C GLU A 134 -12.44 17.47 -12.34
N SER A 135 -12.54 16.52 -13.29
CA SER A 135 -12.40 16.81 -14.73
C SER A 135 -13.67 16.61 -15.57
N GLY A 136 -14.75 16.07 -14.99
CA GLY A 136 -15.95 15.66 -15.72
C GLY A 136 -15.78 14.39 -16.56
N ALA A 137 -14.56 13.86 -16.71
CA ALA A 137 -14.26 12.67 -17.52
C ALA A 137 -13.70 11.51 -16.66
N VAL A 138 -13.96 10.28 -17.06
CA VAL A 138 -13.36 9.10 -16.42
C VAL A 138 -11.91 8.99 -16.88
N ARG A 139 -10.95 9.21 -15.96
CA ARG A 139 -9.53 8.97 -16.20
C ARG A 139 -9.17 7.51 -15.96
N ASP A 140 -8.33 6.95 -16.84
CA ASP A 140 -7.71 5.65 -16.64
C ASP A 140 -6.86 5.61 -15.37
N ALA A 141 -6.68 4.42 -14.81
CA ALA A 141 -5.93 4.16 -13.59
C ALA A 141 -4.76 3.21 -13.90
N PRO A 142 -3.69 3.67 -14.56
CA PRO A 142 -2.62 2.80 -15.04
C PRO A 142 -1.91 2.06 -13.91
N GLU A 143 -1.85 2.64 -12.70
CA GLU A 143 -1.24 1.99 -11.53
C GLU A 143 -2.13 0.95 -10.85
N MET A 144 -3.44 0.94 -11.15
CA MET A 144 -4.42 0.12 -10.43
C MET A 144 -4.23 -1.38 -10.68
N ALA A 145 -4.05 -1.78 -11.94
CA ALA A 145 -3.84 -3.18 -12.28
C ALA A 145 -2.48 -3.70 -11.78
N PRO A 146 -1.34 -3.03 -12.04
CA PRO A 146 -0.04 -3.45 -11.52
C PRO A 146 0.01 -3.51 -9.99
N TRP A 147 -0.58 -2.53 -9.29
CA TRP A 147 -0.67 -2.56 -7.82
C TRP A 147 -1.29 -3.87 -7.33
N TRP A 148 -2.47 -4.20 -7.83
CA TRP A 148 -3.23 -5.33 -7.32
C TRP A 148 -2.64 -6.67 -7.74
N THR A 149 -2.18 -6.79 -8.99
CA THR A 149 -1.58 -8.05 -9.47
C THR A 149 -0.27 -8.35 -8.74
N THR A 150 0.59 -7.35 -8.55
CA THR A 150 1.85 -7.52 -7.81
C THR A 150 1.60 -7.80 -6.33
N PHE A 151 0.58 -7.17 -5.71
CA PHE A 151 0.18 -7.48 -4.34
C PHE A 151 -0.24 -8.94 -4.18
N ILE A 152 -1.14 -9.43 -5.04
CA ILE A 152 -1.64 -10.82 -4.96
C ILE A 152 -0.51 -11.81 -5.26
N ALA A 153 0.30 -11.54 -6.28
CA ALA A 153 1.45 -12.37 -6.63
C ALA A 153 2.47 -12.45 -5.49
N ALA A 154 2.80 -11.32 -4.85
CA ALA A 154 3.72 -11.29 -3.72
C ALA A 154 3.19 -12.11 -2.53
N ASN A 155 1.93 -11.93 -2.14
CA ASN A 155 1.35 -12.68 -1.03
C ASN A 155 1.25 -14.18 -1.33
N THR A 156 0.94 -14.55 -2.58
CA THR A 156 0.88 -15.94 -3.01
C THR A 156 2.26 -16.58 -2.97
N LEU A 157 3.29 -15.87 -3.45
CA LEU A 157 4.66 -16.35 -3.43
C LEU A 157 5.23 -16.45 -2.01
N SER A 158 4.94 -15.46 -1.16
CA SER A 158 5.28 -15.51 0.27
C SER A 158 4.65 -16.71 0.96
N PHE A 159 3.37 -16.98 0.70
CA PHE A 159 2.67 -18.14 1.23
C PHE A 159 3.32 -19.45 0.75
N ILE A 160 3.53 -19.61 -0.56
CA ILE A 160 4.20 -20.80 -1.12
C ILE A 160 5.58 -20.99 -0.48
N THR A 161 6.36 -19.92 -0.34
CA THR A 161 7.70 -19.97 0.25
C THR A 161 7.66 -20.42 1.72
N ALA A 162 6.68 -19.95 2.49
CA ALA A 162 6.53 -20.30 3.90
C ALA A 162 6.15 -21.78 4.13
N PHE A 163 5.46 -22.41 3.17
CA PHE A 163 5.01 -23.81 3.26
C PHE A 163 5.78 -24.77 2.34
N SER A 164 6.77 -24.28 1.60
CA SER A 164 7.55 -25.09 0.65
C SER A 164 8.60 -25.93 1.37
N PRO A 165 8.66 -27.26 1.14
CA PRO A 165 9.75 -28.10 1.62
C PRO A 165 11.04 -27.93 0.78
N ALA A 166 10.97 -27.25 -0.36
CA ALA A 166 12.11 -26.99 -1.23
C ALA A 166 12.92 -25.79 -0.71
N HIS A 167 13.93 -26.07 0.11
CA HIS A 167 14.82 -25.06 0.70
C HIS A 167 15.78 -24.43 -0.33
N ASP A 168 16.08 -25.13 -1.42
CA ASP A 168 17.03 -24.72 -2.47
C ASP A 168 16.63 -23.41 -3.19
N LYS A 169 15.33 -23.09 -3.23
CA LYS A 169 14.79 -21.90 -3.93
C LYS A 169 14.19 -20.85 -2.99
N GLN A 170 14.30 -21.07 -1.68
CA GLN A 170 13.65 -20.24 -0.68
C GLN A 170 14.12 -18.77 -0.75
N ASP A 171 15.42 -18.55 -0.92
CA ASP A 171 16.00 -17.20 -1.06
C ASP A 171 15.56 -16.50 -2.34
N LEU A 172 15.56 -17.23 -3.47
CA LEU A 172 15.14 -16.70 -4.76
C LEU A 172 13.66 -16.29 -4.74
N PHE A 173 12.78 -17.14 -4.21
CA PHE A 173 11.36 -16.82 -4.08
C PHE A 173 11.11 -15.69 -3.07
N GLY A 174 11.89 -15.64 -1.98
CA GLY A 174 11.88 -14.53 -1.03
C GLY A 174 12.23 -13.19 -1.70
N LEU A 175 13.29 -13.16 -2.52
CA LEU A 175 13.69 -11.97 -3.28
C LEU A 175 12.63 -11.51 -4.27
N LEU A 176 12.08 -12.45 -5.06
CA LEU A 176 11.04 -12.14 -6.03
C LEU A 176 9.78 -11.61 -5.33
N SER A 177 9.38 -12.23 -4.22
CA SER A 177 8.24 -11.78 -3.42
C SER A 177 8.45 -10.37 -2.89
N LEU A 178 9.67 -10.07 -2.40
CA LEU A 178 10.00 -8.75 -1.87
C LEU A 178 10.01 -7.68 -2.97
N ALA A 179 10.52 -8.00 -4.16
CA ALA A 179 10.48 -7.12 -5.32
C ALA A 179 9.03 -6.81 -5.75
N LEU A 180 8.15 -7.82 -5.76
CA LEU A 180 6.72 -7.64 -6.05
C LEU A 180 6.03 -6.76 -4.99
N CYS A 181 6.37 -6.94 -3.71
CA CYS A 181 5.86 -6.06 -2.64
C CYS A 181 6.30 -4.60 -2.82
N ILE A 182 7.56 -4.35 -3.19
CA ILE A 182 8.06 -2.99 -3.48
C ILE A 182 7.29 -2.39 -4.66
N ALA A 183 7.10 -3.14 -5.74
CA ALA A 183 6.34 -2.70 -6.90
C ALA A 183 4.88 -2.35 -6.53
N SER A 184 4.22 -3.22 -5.76
CA SER A 184 2.88 -2.98 -5.23
C SER A 184 2.83 -1.71 -4.38
N ALA A 185 3.76 -1.56 -3.44
CA ALA A 185 3.83 -0.41 -2.54
C ALA A 185 4.04 0.90 -3.31
N TRP A 186 4.88 0.88 -4.34
CA TRP A 186 5.10 2.01 -5.24
C TRP A 186 3.83 2.39 -6.00
N CYS A 187 3.16 1.42 -6.64
CA CYS A 187 1.91 1.69 -7.36
C CYS A 187 0.81 2.20 -6.42
N LEU A 188 0.69 1.65 -5.21
CA LEU A 188 -0.25 2.12 -4.20
C LEU A 188 0.06 3.56 -3.78
N LEU A 189 1.34 3.90 -3.58
CA LEU A 189 1.74 5.27 -3.25
C LEU A 189 1.30 6.26 -4.33
N GLN A 190 1.46 5.91 -5.60
CA GLN A 190 0.97 6.74 -6.71
C GLN A 190 -0.54 6.90 -6.69
N ILE A 191 -1.29 5.82 -6.41
CA ILE A 191 -2.74 5.87 -6.27
C ILE A 191 -3.16 6.81 -5.13
N ILE A 192 -2.55 6.66 -3.94
CA ILE A 192 -2.80 7.52 -2.78
C ILE A 192 -2.55 8.99 -3.13
N ASN A 193 -1.41 9.26 -3.78
CA ASN A 193 -1.01 10.62 -4.14
C ASN A 193 -1.99 11.27 -5.12
N LYS A 194 -2.30 10.59 -6.22
CA LYS A 194 -3.16 11.12 -7.29
C LYS A 194 -4.61 11.29 -6.84
N VAL A 195 -5.17 10.31 -6.12
CA VAL A 195 -6.53 10.41 -5.57
C VAL A 195 -6.62 11.54 -4.55
N THR A 196 -5.62 11.69 -3.68
CA THR A 196 -5.61 12.79 -2.71
C THR A 196 -5.52 14.15 -3.39
N GLN A 197 -4.69 14.26 -4.43
CA GLN A 197 -4.57 15.49 -5.22
C GLN A 197 -5.89 15.84 -5.92
N ALA A 198 -6.50 14.89 -6.62
CA ALA A 198 -7.79 15.08 -7.28
C ALA A 198 -8.90 15.56 -6.32
N GLN A 199 -8.97 14.95 -5.12
CA GLN A 199 -9.92 15.38 -4.09
C GLN A 199 -9.58 16.74 -3.48
N SER A 200 -8.29 17.04 -3.29
CA SER A 200 -7.81 18.33 -2.76
C SER A 200 -8.16 19.48 -3.71
N ASP A 201 -7.87 19.31 -4.99
CA ASP A 201 -8.10 20.32 -6.02
C ASP A 201 -9.59 20.63 -6.15
N LEU A 202 -10.43 19.59 -6.12
CA LEU A 202 -11.89 19.73 -6.13
C LEU A 202 -12.44 20.45 -4.89
N LEU A 203 -11.96 20.10 -3.69
CA LEU A 203 -12.40 20.73 -2.45
C LEU A 203 -11.97 22.20 -2.40
N SER A 204 -10.77 22.51 -2.91
CA SER A 204 -10.26 23.88 -3.00
C SER A 204 -11.05 24.72 -4.02
N ALA A 205 -11.35 24.17 -5.19
CA ALA A 205 -12.16 24.87 -6.19
C ALA A 205 -13.56 25.21 -5.68
N ARG A 206 -14.22 24.28 -4.96
CA ARG A 206 -15.54 24.53 -4.36
C ARG A 206 -15.53 25.66 -3.33
N HIS A 207 -14.39 25.95 -2.70
CA HIS A 207 -14.25 27.08 -1.78
C HIS A 207 -14.13 28.41 -2.52
N THR A 208 -13.37 28.47 -3.63
CA THR A 208 -13.21 29.71 -4.40
C THR A 208 -14.52 30.22 -5.01
N PHE A 209 -15.48 29.32 -5.26
CA PHE A 209 -16.75 29.65 -5.91
C PHE A 209 -17.99 29.58 -5.00
N ALA A 210 -17.80 29.36 -3.68
CA ALA A 210 -18.89 29.39 -2.69
C ALA A 210 -18.96 30.76 -2.01
#